data_AF-A0A0S8KFD1-F1
#
_entry.id   AF-A0A0S8KFD1-F1
#
_cell.length_a   1.000
_cell.length_b   1.000
_cell.length_c   1.000
_cell.angle_alpha   90.00
_cell.angle_beta   90.00
_cell.angle_gamma   90.00
#
_symmetry.space_group_name_H-M   'P 1'
#
loop_
_entity.id
_entity.type
_entity.pdbx_description
1 polymer ?
#
loop_
_entity_poly.entity_id
_entity_poly.type
_entity_poly.pdbx_seq_one_letter_code
_entity_poly.pdbx_strand_id
1 'polypeptide(L)'
;NPTLKGKVEIDIRVRELKSQRTHCFTESTLTGVKDALEFPFDLELPMGDYKLWSPEEPFLYEVELDIGTDALRARFGMRSFRFDKESGRAVLNDKTYFMRGTNVCAYRFFEDAERGDKPWRKEWVRRLHRKFKSMNWNSIRYCIGFPPEIWYQIADEEGFLIQDEFPIWLLGKAPENPVAEKIIPEYTEWMRERWNHPCVVIWDAQNESVTDQTGKALQAVRHLDLSNRPWENGWAEPQSTDDCVESHPYLFSTIQWGRGEFHLSDLAKTSGKPRLRDAQENYALPIIINEYAWLWLNRDGTTTCLTDKVYGHLLGPDSTVAQRRLLYARYLAALTEFWRGHRQCAGVLHFCGLGYSRAGDKPRPEGGATSDHFIDLEKLTFEPYFEQYVRDAFSPVGLMIDFWGEQLVGGTEHEFRVSVINDLHSRWAGAVRLSLLRGGRTVAEQSKRCAVNSLGREVLSFVQTVPNKTGEYQLVAELDTTGGKEIRSVRDFNVVSTE
;
A
#
# COMPACT_ATOMS: atom_id res chain seq x y z
N ASN A 1 29.28 -13.73 26.56
CA ASN A 1 29.87 -13.63 27.92
C ASN A 1 31.23 -14.35 27.93
N PRO A 2 32.37 -13.65 28.09
CA PRO A 2 33.72 -14.24 27.96
C PRO A 2 34.10 -15.24 29.07
N THR A 3 33.17 -15.60 29.97
CA THR A 3 33.40 -16.53 31.07
C THR A 3 32.82 -17.93 30.84
N LEU A 4 32.00 -18.13 29.81
CA LEU A 4 31.39 -19.43 29.52
C LEU A 4 32.33 -20.28 28.65
N LYS A 5 33.10 -21.14 29.30
CA LYS A 5 33.98 -22.14 28.66
C LYS A 5 33.43 -23.53 28.86
N GLY A 6 33.35 -24.32 27.78
CA GLY A 6 32.97 -25.73 27.85
C GLY A 6 31.48 -25.97 27.59
N LYS A 7 30.71 -26.25 28.66
CA LYS A 7 29.28 -26.61 28.59
C LYS A 7 28.42 -25.40 28.97
N VAL A 8 27.46 -25.05 28.14
CA VAL A 8 26.46 -24.01 28.42
C VAL A 8 25.07 -24.64 28.32
N GLU A 9 24.31 -24.58 29.39
CA GLU A 9 22.91 -25.01 29.41
C GLU A 9 22.04 -23.86 28.91
N ILE A 10 21.05 -24.20 28.08
CA ILE A 10 20.16 -23.23 27.45
C ILE A 10 18.72 -23.69 27.67
N ASP A 11 17.96 -22.86 28.36
CA ASP A 11 16.53 -22.99 28.50
C ASP A 11 15.85 -22.20 27.38
N ILE A 12 15.00 -22.88 26.61
CA ILE A 12 14.35 -22.29 25.45
C ILE A 12 12.86 -22.43 25.62
N ARG A 13 12.18 -21.28 25.67
CA ARG A 13 10.75 -21.20 25.94
C ARG A 13 10.06 -20.39 24.86
N VAL A 14 9.08 -21.00 24.21
CA VAL A 14 8.18 -20.31 23.29
C VAL A 14 6.86 -20.07 24.01
N ARG A 15 6.37 -18.83 23.99
CA ARG A 15 5.07 -18.44 24.58
C ARG A 15 4.19 -17.77 23.55
N GLU A 16 2.89 -17.93 23.70
CA GLU A 16 1.90 -17.12 22.98
C GLU A 16 1.91 -15.70 23.56
N LEU A 17 2.16 -14.67 22.73
CA LEU A 17 2.38 -13.31 23.21
C LEU A 17 1.15 -12.73 23.94
N LYS A 18 -0.06 -13.01 23.45
CA LYS A 18 -1.30 -12.45 24.02
C LYS A 18 -1.77 -13.17 25.29
N SER A 19 -1.74 -14.51 25.28
CA SER A 19 -2.26 -15.32 26.40
C SER A 19 -1.20 -15.59 27.48
N GLN A 20 0.08 -15.35 27.16
CA GLN A 20 1.24 -15.70 27.99
C GLN A 20 1.38 -17.21 28.27
N ARG A 21 0.62 -18.05 27.57
CA ARG A 21 0.69 -19.51 27.65
C ARG A 21 2.01 -19.99 27.08
N THR A 22 2.75 -20.81 27.82
CA THR A 22 3.89 -21.54 27.27
C THR A 22 3.39 -22.50 26.20
N HIS A 23 3.89 -22.31 24.99
CA HIS A 23 3.59 -23.13 23.83
C HIS A 23 4.51 -24.34 23.76
N CYS A 24 5.82 -24.13 23.94
CA CYS A 24 6.83 -25.15 23.97
C CYS A 24 7.96 -24.76 24.94
N PHE A 25 8.58 -25.76 25.56
CA PHE A 25 9.77 -25.59 26.37
C PHE A 25 10.73 -26.74 26.06
N THR A 26 12.00 -26.42 25.85
CA THR A 26 13.06 -27.40 25.71
C THR A 26 14.31 -26.91 26.41
N GLU A 27 15.06 -27.86 26.93
CA GLU A 27 16.42 -27.62 27.43
C GLU A 27 17.39 -28.10 26.36
N SER A 28 18.47 -27.38 26.17
CA SER A 28 19.56 -27.77 25.29
C SER A 28 20.90 -27.53 25.98
N THR A 29 21.94 -28.13 25.45
CA THR A 29 23.30 -27.96 25.92
C THR A 29 24.20 -27.67 24.75
N LEU A 30 24.85 -26.51 24.79
CA LEU A 30 26.00 -26.24 23.96
C LEU A 30 27.26 -26.86 24.57
N THR A 31 27.94 -27.69 23.79
CA THR A 31 29.23 -28.28 24.18
C THR A 31 30.37 -27.72 23.33
N GLY A 32 31.54 -27.55 23.94
CA GLY A 32 32.73 -27.14 23.20
C GLY A 32 32.75 -25.65 22.88
N VAL A 33 32.04 -24.84 23.65
CA VAL A 33 32.10 -23.37 23.56
C VAL A 33 33.53 -22.93 23.86
N LYS A 34 34.18 -22.31 22.87
CA LYS A 34 35.56 -21.83 22.92
C LYS A 34 35.60 -20.34 23.31
N ASP A 35 36.81 -19.81 23.54
CA ASP A 35 37.05 -18.37 23.57
C ASP A 35 36.90 -17.78 22.15
N ALA A 36 35.65 -17.72 21.68
CA ALA A 36 35.28 -17.02 20.46
C ALA A 36 34.26 -15.93 20.82
N LEU A 37 34.30 -14.81 20.09
CA LEU A 37 33.32 -13.74 20.25
C LEU A 37 31.91 -14.20 19.82
N GLU A 38 31.84 -15.15 18.89
CA GLU A 38 30.61 -15.73 18.35
C GLU A 38 30.72 -17.26 18.28
N PHE A 39 29.61 -17.95 18.55
CA PHE A 39 29.49 -19.39 18.43
C PHE A 39 28.12 -19.71 17.80
N PRO A 40 28.07 -20.25 16.57
CA PRO A 40 26.79 -20.55 15.92
C PRO A 40 26.09 -21.72 16.62
N PHE A 41 24.77 -21.60 16.74
CA PHE A 41 23.91 -22.60 17.36
C PHE A 41 22.57 -22.64 16.63
N ASP A 42 22.26 -23.81 16.08
CA ASP A 42 20.97 -24.08 15.45
C ASP A 42 20.22 -25.12 16.28
N LEU A 43 18.92 -24.90 16.46
CA LEU A 43 18.04 -25.83 17.15
C LEU A 43 16.70 -25.90 16.44
N GLU A 44 16.22 -27.13 16.24
CA GLU A 44 14.87 -27.39 15.77
C GLU A 44 13.91 -27.53 16.96
N LEU A 45 12.87 -26.71 16.97
CA LEU A 45 11.82 -26.74 17.99
C LEU A 45 10.55 -27.41 17.43
N PRO A 46 10.03 -28.49 18.03
CA PRO A 46 8.79 -29.10 17.60
C PRO A 46 7.59 -28.25 18.02
N MET A 47 7.17 -27.32 17.15
CA MET A 47 6.08 -26.38 17.44
C MET A 47 4.69 -27.02 17.50
N GLY A 48 4.52 -28.27 17.04
CA GLY A 48 3.24 -29.00 17.08
C GLY A 48 2.12 -28.22 16.37
N ASP A 49 0.93 -28.19 16.98
CA ASP A 49 -0.19 -27.37 16.48
C ASP A 49 0.09 -25.88 16.74
N TYR A 50 0.32 -25.10 15.69
CA TYR A 50 0.54 -23.66 15.78
C TYR A 50 -0.58 -22.86 15.12
N LYS A 51 -0.67 -21.57 15.47
CA LYS A 51 -1.60 -20.62 14.87
C LYS A 51 -0.85 -19.72 13.89
N LEU A 52 -1.47 -19.50 12.74
CA LEU A 52 -0.92 -18.64 11.71
C LEU A 52 -1.14 -17.17 12.06
N TRP A 53 -0.19 -16.33 11.66
CA TRP A 53 -0.32 -14.88 11.66
C TRP A 53 -0.93 -14.44 10.32
N SER A 54 -1.88 -13.49 10.38
CA SER A 54 -2.36 -12.73 9.23
C SER A 54 -2.75 -11.30 9.65
N PRO A 55 -2.97 -10.38 8.69
CA PRO A 55 -3.49 -9.05 8.98
C PRO A 55 -4.82 -9.00 9.74
N GLU A 56 -5.67 -10.02 9.60
CA GLU A 56 -6.95 -10.19 10.29
C GLU A 56 -6.81 -10.90 11.63
N GLU A 57 -5.87 -11.85 11.73
CA GLU A 57 -5.57 -12.62 12.94
C GLU A 57 -4.07 -12.52 13.25
N PRO A 58 -3.60 -11.40 13.83
CA PRO A 58 -2.18 -11.16 14.08
C PRO A 58 -1.66 -11.96 15.29
N PHE A 59 -1.63 -13.30 15.17
CA PHE A 59 -1.19 -14.18 16.23
C PHE A 59 0.34 -14.19 16.34
N LEU A 60 0.86 -13.85 17.52
CA LEU A 60 2.29 -13.71 17.77
C LEU A 60 2.76 -14.65 18.86
N TYR A 61 3.98 -15.14 18.67
CA TYR A 61 4.76 -15.89 19.64
C TYR A 61 5.95 -15.04 20.11
N GLU A 62 6.52 -15.41 21.25
CA GLU A 62 7.82 -14.92 21.73
C GLU A 62 8.67 -16.13 22.11
N VAL A 63 9.89 -16.18 21.57
CA VAL A 63 10.91 -17.13 22.02
C VAL A 63 11.84 -16.43 23.00
N GLU A 64 12.10 -17.09 24.12
CA GLU A 64 13.06 -16.71 25.16
C GLU A 64 14.16 -17.77 25.18
N LEU A 65 15.41 -17.34 25.01
CA LEU A 65 16.60 -18.17 25.20
C LEU A 65 17.30 -17.66 26.46
N ASP A 66 17.44 -18.51 27.47
CA ASP A 66 18.03 -18.19 28.77
C ASP A 66 19.23 -19.12 29.03
N ILE A 67 20.38 -18.54 29.35
CA ILE A 67 21.63 -19.27 29.67
C ILE A 67 22.01 -19.15 31.15
N GLY A 68 21.04 -18.78 32.00
CA GLY A 68 21.18 -18.54 33.44
C GLY A 68 21.84 -17.21 33.80
N THR A 69 22.85 -16.77 33.02
CA THR A 69 23.53 -15.47 33.24
C THR A 69 22.97 -14.33 32.39
N ASP A 70 22.26 -14.65 31.31
CA ASP A 70 21.71 -13.70 30.35
C ASP A 70 20.53 -14.34 29.62
N ALA A 71 19.62 -13.52 29.08
CA ALA A 71 18.48 -14.00 28.32
C ALA A 71 18.14 -13.06 27.16
N LEU A 72 17.81 -13.65 26.01
CA LEU A 72 17.35 -12.93 24.82
C LEU A 72 15.91 -13.32 24.51
N ARG A 73 15.09 -12.32 24.12
CA ARG A 73 13.73 -12.53 23.63
C ARG A 73 13.58 -12.04 22.21
N ALA A 74 12.86 -12.79 21.39
CA ALA A 74 12.49 -12.39 20.05
C ALA A 74 11.01 -12.73 19.78
N ARG A 75 10.28 -11.78 19.20
CA ARG A 75 8.90 -11.98 18.77
C ARG A 75 8.88 -12.50 17.34
N PHE A 76 7.91 -13.34 17.01
CA PHE A 76 7.71 -13.83 15.66
C PHE A 76 6.25 -14.24 15.43
N GLY A 77 5.87 -14.43 14.17
CA GLY A 77 4.58 -14.98 13.78
C GLY A 77 4.75 -16.08 12.72
N MET A 78 3.89 -17.09 12.75
CA MET A 78 3.94 -18.20 11.80
C MET A 78 3.16 -17.83 10.54
N ARG A 79 3.82 -17.61 9.40
CA ARG A 79 3.14 -17.32 8.13
C ARG A 79 3.99 -17.74 6.95
N SER A 80 3.33 -18.04 5.82
CA SER A 80 3.98 -18.10 4.51
C SER A 80 3.52 -16.92 3.65
N PHE A 81 4.44 -16.32 2.89
CA PHE A 81 4.12 -15.27 1.91
C PHE A 81 4.94 -15.49 0.65
N ARG A 82 4.30 -15.42 -0.51
CA ARG A 82 4.95 -15.49 -1.82
C ARG A 82 4.12 -14.76 -2.87
N PHE A 83 4.69 -14.57 -4.04
CA PHE A 83 3.91 -14.27 -5.22
C PHE A 83 3.65 -15.52 -6.07
N ASP A 84 2.46 -15.60 -6.64
CA ASP A 84 2.10 -16.59 -7.64
C ASP A 84 2.14 -15.96 -9.04
N LYS A 85 3.02 -16.49 -9.88
CA LYS A 85 3.25 -16.01 -11.25
C LYS A 85 2.08 -16.29 -12.17
N GLU A 86 1.40 -17.43 -11.97
CA GLU A 86 0.32 -17.84 -12.86
C GLU A 86 -0.90 -16.92 -12.70
N SER A 87 -1.31 -16.66 -11.45
CA SER A 87 -2.41 -15.72 -11.19
C SER A 87 -1.98 -14.25 -11.17
N GLY A 88 -0.68 -13.97 -11.03
CA GLY A 88 -0.17 -12.61 -10.86
C GLY A 88 -0.56 -11.99 -9.51
N ARG A 89 -0.60 -12.77 -8.43
CA ARG A 89 -1.13 -12.35 -7.11
C ARG A 89 -0.19 -12.67 -5.96
N ALA A 90 -0.31 -11.92 -4.87
CA ALA A 90 0.25 -12.34 -3.60
C ALA A 90 -0.52 -13.54 -3.03
N VAL A 91 0.19 -14.41 -2.33
CA VAL A 91 -0.35 -15.58 -1.63
C VAL A 91 0.15 -15.54 -0.19
N LEU A 92 -0.79 -15.45 0.75
CA LEU A 92 -0.54 -15.47 2.19
C LEU A 92 -1.17 -16.73 2.77
N ASN A 93 -0.39 -17.56 3.46
CA ASN A 93 -0.88 -18.81 4.08
C ASN A 93 -1.66 -19.68 3.08
N ASP A 94 -1.08 -19.85 1.89
CA ASP A 94 -1.63 -20.63 0.76
C ASP A 94 -2.95 -20.13 0.18
N LYS A 95 -3.33 -18.89 0.47
CA LYS A 95 -4.51 -18.22 -0.09
C LYS A 95 -4.11 -16.96 -0.83
N THR A 96 -4.66 -16.77 -2.03
CA THR A 96 -4.54 -15.50 -2.77
C THR A 96 -4.99 -14.34 -1.90
N TYR A 97 -4.18 -13.29 -1.84
CA TYR A 97 -4.40 -12.16 -0.96
C TYR A 97 -4.23 -10.84 -1.72
N PHE A 98 -5.26 -10.00 -1.76
CA PHE A 98 -5.19 -8.70 -2.42
C PHE A 98 -4.56 -7.66 -1.49
N MET A 99 -3.38 -7.18 -1.86
CA MET A 99 -2.70 -6.11 -1.13
C MET A 99 -3.33 -4.76 -1.47
N ARG A 100 -3.78 -4.04 -0.44
CA ARG A 100 -4.43 -2.74 -0.53
C ARG A 100 -3.81 -1.86 0.51
N GLY A 101 -3.26 -0.71 0.12
CA GLY A 101 -2.47 0.01 1.10
C GLY A 101 -2.11 1.43 0.75
N THR A 102 -1.08 1.87 1.45
CA THR A 102 -0.49 3.19 1.26
C THR A 102 1.01 3.19 1.56
N ASN A 103 1.65 4.35 1.40
CA ASN A 103 3.06 4.56 1.66
C ASN A 103 3.26 5.42 2.91
N VAL A 104 4.29 5.12 3.68
CA VAL A 104 4.84 5.97 4.75
C VAL A 104 6.24 6.39 4.33
N CYS A 105 6.39 7.66 3.99
CA CYS A 105 7.67 8.25 3.59
C CYS A 105 8.45 8.68 4.83
N ALA A 106 9.17 7.76 5.48
CA ALA A 106 9.65 7.98 6.86
C ALA A 106 10.60 9.17 6.98
N TYR A 107 11.63 9.29 6.15
CA TYR A 107 12.56 10.43 6.23
C TYR A 107 11.90 11.74 5.83
N ARG A 108 10.97 11.72 4.86
CA ARG A 108 10.15 12.90 4.55
C ARG A 108 9.33 13.33 5.77
N PHE A 109 8.70 12.39 6.48
CA PHE A 109 7.96 12.72 7.71
C PHE A 109 8.88 13.22 8.84
N PHE A 110 10.10 12.70 8.95
CA PHE A 110 11.07 13.18 9.94
C PHE A 110 11.51 14.63 9.73
N GLU A 111 11.40 15.05 8.48
CA GLU A 111 11.65 16.38 7.97
C GLU A 111 10.47 17.35 8.17
N ASP A 112 9.34 16.88 8.68
CA ASP A 112 8.14 17.69 8.95
C ASP A 112 8.23 18.40 10.31
N ALA A 113 7.87 19.69 10.33
CA ALA A 113 7.86 20.48 11.57
C ALA A 113 6.77 20.02 12.56
N GLU A 114 5.60 19.57 12.10
CA GLU A 114 4.49 19.13 12.95
C GLU A 114 4.71 17.73 13.54
N ARG A 115 5.65 16.96 12.99
CA ARG A 115 5.98 15.61 13.44
C ARG A 115 6.26 15.54 14.95
N GLY A 116 7.04 16.47 15.51
CA GLY A 116 7.39 16.46 16.94
C GLY A 116 7.90 15.09 17.42
N ASP A 117 7.49 14.63 18.60
CA ASP A 117 7.86 13.32 19.15
C ASP A 117 6.97 12.16 18.66
N LYS A 118 5.99 12.42 17.78
CA LYS A 118 4.96 11.47 17.34
C LYS A 118 5.49 10.09 16.93
N PRO A 119 6.57 9.97 16.12
CA PRO A 119 7.08 8.68 15.68
C PRO A 119 7.53 7.74 16.81
N TRP A 120 7.84 8.28 18.00
CA TRP A 120 8.30 7.49 19.15
C TRP A 120 7.21 7.23 20.19
N ARG A 121 6.01 7.79 20.00
CA ARG A 121 4.88 7.55 20.91
C ARG A 121 4.12 6.31 20.48
N LYS A 122 4.33 5.19 21.18
CA LYS A 122 3.67 3.88 20.92
C LYS A 122 2.17 4.01 20.59
N GLU A 123 1.44 4.75 21.42
CA GLU A 123 -0.01 4.90 21.23
C GLU A 123 -0.39 5.77 20.03
N TRP A 124 0.45 6.73 19.61
CA TRP A 124 0.20 7.50 18.39
C TRP A 124 0.39 6.61 17.16
N VAL A 125 1.47 5.83 17.11
CA VAL A 125 1.75 4.89 16.00
C VAL A 125 0.66 3.83 15.89
N ARG A 126 0.17 3.31 17.02
CA ARG A 126 -0.96 2.38 17.03
C ARG A 126 -2.24 3.02 16.51
N ARG A 127 -2.55 4.27 16.91
CA ARG A 127 -3.70 5.00 16.34
C ARG A 127 -3.53 5.26 14.85
N LEU A 128 -2.32 5.54 14.38
CA LEU A 128 -2.03 5.73 12.95
C LEU A 128 -2.35 4.45 12.16
N HIS A 129 -1.81 3.30 12.61
CA HIS A 129 -2.09 2.01 11.98
C HIS A 129 -3.59 1.65 12.01
N ARG A 130 -4.30 1.94 13.10
CA ARG A 130 -5.77 1.77 13.17
C ARG A 130 -6.53 2.73 12.25
N LYS A 131 -6.05 3.96 12.10
CA LYS A 131 -6.61 4.93 11.15
C LYS A 131 -6.41 4.44 9.71
N PHE A 132 -5.25 3.87 9.40
CA PHE A 132 -5.00 3.20 8.12
C PHE A 132 -5.93 2.00 7.90
N LYS A 133 -6.15 1.15 8.91
CA LYS A 133 -7.15 0.06 8.85
C LYS A 133 -8.55 0.57 8.57
N SER A 134 -8.94 1.74 9.09
CA SER A 134 -10.27 2.32 8.79
C SER A 134 -10.46 2.71 7.32
N MET A 135 -9.38 2.82 6.54
CA MET A 135 -9.39 3.03 5.10
C MET A 135 -9.46 1.70 4.31
N ASN A 136 -9.64 0.56 4.97
CA ASN A 136 -9.59 -0.80 4.40
C ASN A 136 -8.19 -1.21 3.88
N TRP A 137 -7.14 -0.51 4.32
CA TRP A 137 -5.76 -0.87 4.03
C TRP A 137 -5.30 -2.04 4.89
N ASN A 138 -4.67 -3.01 4.25
CA ASN A 138 -4.04 -4.18 4.85
C ASN A 138 -2.54 -4.27 4.56
N SER A 139 -2.01 -3.34 3.75
CA SER A 139 -0.60 -3.25 3.41
C SER A 139 -0.06 -1.83 3.59
N ILE A 140 1.22 -1.70 3.91
CA ILE A 140 1.94 -0.43 3.98
C ILE A 140 3.29 -0.61 3.28
N ARG A 141 3.74 0.37 2.51
CA ARG A 141 5.13 0.47 2.09
C ARG A 141 5.85 1.49 2.96
N TYR A 142 6.90 1.07 3.64
CA TYR A 142 7.83 1.98 4.31
C TYR A 142 8.89 2.36 3.30
N CYS A 143 8.78 3.56 2.73
CA CYS A 143 9.62 4.06 1.65
C CYS A 143 10.40 5.30 2.08
N ILE A 144 11.49 5.58 1.37
CA ILE A 144 12.30 6.78 1.59
C ILE A 144 12.71 6.87 3.07
N GLY A 145 13.18 5.75 3.62
CA GLY A 145 13.73 5.64 4.96
C GLY A 145 12.97 4.71 5.89
N PHE A 146 13.58 4.45 7.04
CA PHE A 146 13.05 3.51 8.02
C PHE A 146 12.32 4.23 9.16
N PRO A 147 11.12 3.79 9.55
CA PRO A 147 10.54 4.18 10.83
C PRO A 147 11.27 3.48 11.99
N PRO A 148 11.10 3.95 13.24
CA PRO A 148 11.66 3.28 14.41
C PRO A 148 11.06 1.88 14.61
N GLU A 149 11.85 0.97 15.20
CA GLU A 149 11.49 -0.43 15.53
C GLU A 149 10.06 -0.62 16.09
N ILE A 150 9.59 0.31 16.94
CA ILE A 150 8.25 0.26 17.53
C ILE A 150 7.11 0.22 16.49
N TRP A 151 7.35 0.71 15.27
CA TRP A 151 6.37 0.68 14.18
C TRP A 151 6.17 -0.73 13.64
N TYR A 152 7.26 -1.49 13.45
CA TYR A 152 7.19 -2.88 13.02
C TYR A 152 6.53 -3.75 14.08
N GLN A 153 6.86 -3.56 15.36
CA GLN A 153 6.18 -4.26 16.47
C GLN A 153 4.68 -3.96 16.52
N ILE A 154 4.27 -2.71 16.29
CA ILE A 154 2.85 -2.35 16.23
C ILE A 154 2.19 -2.88 14.96
N ALA A 155 2.90 -2.93 13.83
CA ALA A 155 2.40 -3.53 12.60
C ALA A 155 2.19 -5.04 12.72
N ASP A 156 3.07 -5.74 13.44
CA ASP A 156 2.88 -7.14 13.82
C ASP A 156 1.61 -7.32 14.66
N GLU A 157 1.41 -6.45 15.65
CA GLU A 157 0.27 -6.48 16.59
C GLU A 157 -1.08 -6.09 15.94
N GLU A 158 -1.11 -5.05 15.10
CA GLU A 158 -2.31 -4.54 14.42
C GLU A 158 -2.57 -5.23 13.07
N GLY A 159 -1.60 -6.00 12.58
CA GLY A 159 -1.68 -6.84 11.39
C GLY A 159 -1.57 -6.05 10.08
N PHE A 160 -0.36 -5.72 9.62
CA PHE A 160 -0.13 -5.15 8.28
C PHE A 160 0.88 -5.97 7.49
N LEU A 161 0.70 -6.08 6.18
CA LEU A 161 1.75 -6.55 5.27
C LEU A 161 2.64 -5.37 4.87
N ILE A 162 3.93 -5.46 5.12
CA ILE A 162 4.90 -4.39 4.87
C ILE A 162 5.80 -4.75 3.69
N GLN A 163 5.83 -3.84 2.71
CA GLN A 163 6.94 -3.69 1.78
C GLN A 163 7.95 -2.74 2.43
N ASP A 164 9.09 -3.27 2.84
CA ASP A 164 10.12 -2.49 3.54
C ASP A 164 11.19 -2.11 2.53
N GLU A 165 11.38 -0.81 2.30
CA GLU A 165 12.30 -0.29 1.29
C GLU A 165 13.59 0.24 1.91
N PHE A 166 14.72 -0.17 1.35
CA PHE A 166 16.00 0.42 1.64
C PHE A 166 16.16 1.77 0.90
N PRO A 167 16.57 2.87 1.57
CA PRO A 167 16.46 4.24 1.06
C PRO A 167 17.51 4.62 0.00
N ILE A 168 17.56 3.88 -1.11
CA ILE A 168 18.32 4.22 -2.32
C ILE A 168 17.36 4.81 -3.35
N TRP A 169 17.57 6.08 -3.73
CA TRP A 169 16.76 6.78 -4.73
C TRP A 169 17.64 7.66 -5.63
N LEU A 170 17.76 7.31 -6.91
CA LEU A 170 18.76 7.83 -7.85
C LEU A 170 18.14 8.57 -9.05
N LEU A 171 17.08 9.36 -8.84
CA LEU A 171 16.47 10.17 -9.92
C LEU A 171 17.33 11.35 -10.39
N GLY A 172 18.49 11.59 -9.76
CA GLY A 172 19.39 12.69 -10.08
C GLY A 172 20.83 12.38 -9.69
N LYS A 173 21.65 13.42 -9.56
CA LYS A 173 23.04 13.27 -9.16
C LYS A 173 23.13 12.86 -7.69
N ALA A 174 23.58 11.64 -7.43
CA ALA A 174 23.92 11.19 -6.09
C ALA A 174 25.25 11.83 -5.63
N PRO A 175 25.42 12.15 -4.33
CA PRO A 175 26.71 12.57 -3.79
C PRO A 175 27.78 11.49 -3.97
N GLU A 176 27.36 10.24 -3.82
CA GLU A 176 28.14 9.04 -4.07
C GLU A 176 27.26 8.02 -4.81
N ASN A 177 27.81 7.39 -5.85
CA ASN A 177 27.10 6.33 -6.56
C ASN A 177 27.09 5.05 -5.71
N PRO A 178 25.96 4.32 -5.65
CA PRO A 178 25.91 3.07 -4.93
C PRO A 178 26.82 2.03 -5.59
N VAL A 179 27.49 1.22 -4.77
CA VAL A 179 28.31 0.07 -5.19
C VAL A 179 27.97 -1.11 -4.30
N ALA A 180 27.87 -2.30 -4.89
CA ALA A 180 27.37 -3.48 -4.18
C ALA A 180 28.14 -3.78 -2.89
N GLU A 181 29.47 -3.62 -2.90
CA GLU A 181 30.35 -3.91 -1.76
C GLU A 181 30.03 -3.06 -0.53
N LYS A 182 29.49 -1.85 -0.72
CA LYS A 182 29.05 -0.97 0.38
C LYS A 182 27.61 -1.25 0.80
N ILE A 183 26.77 -1.72 -0.11
CA ILE A 183 25.36 -2.01 0.15
C ILE A 183 25.19 -3.34 0.90
N ILE A 184 25.99 -4.36 0.57
CA ILE A 184 25.92 -5.70 1.18
C ILE A 184 25.92 -5.67 2.73
N PRO A 185 26.87 -5.00 3.43
CA PRO A 185 26.83 -4.95 4.89
C PRO A 185 25.60 -4.21 5.42
N GLU A 186 25.15 -3.15 4.76
CA GLU A 186 23.95 -2.38 5.16
C GLU A 186 22.67 -3.20 5.00
N TYR A 187 22.51 -3.92 3.88
CA TYR A 187 21.39 -4.83 3.68
C TYR A 187 21.41 -5.98 4.69
N THR A 188 22.61 -6.49 5.02
CA THR A 188 22.76 -7.57 6.01
C THR A 188 22.20 -7.14 7.37
N GLU A 189 22.59 -5.96 7.85
CA GLU A 189 22.10 -5.44 9.14
C GLU A 189 20.62 -5.03 9.07
N TRP A 190 20.19 -4.39 7.98
CA TRP A 190 18.79 -4.04 7.74
C TRP A 190 17.85 -5.26 7.80
N MET A 191 18.23 -6.35 7.13
CA MET A 191 17.49 -7.62 7.15
C MET A 191 17.52 -8.26 8.53
N ARG A 192 18.70 -8.32 9.17
CA ARG A 192 18.88 -8.89 10.51
C ARG A 192 18.01 -8.21 11.57
N GLU A 193 17.82 -6.90 11.48
CA GLU A 193 16.94 -6.18 12.39
C GLU A 193 15.46 -6.56 12.21
N ARG A 194 15.04 -6.96 11.00
CA ARG A 194 13.62 -6.97 10.62
C ARG A 194 13.04 -8.32 10.21
N TRP A 195 13.87 -9.32 9.93
CA TRP A 195 13.44 -10.65 9.46
C TRP A 195 12.52 -11.43 10.42
N ASN A 196 12.49 -11.06 11.70
CA ASN A 196 11.64 -11.67 12.72
C ASN A 196 10.23 -11.09 12.73
N HIS A 197 10.01 -9.93 12.09
CA HIS A 197 8.68 -9.34 11.96
C HIS A 197 7.86 -10.09 10.91
N PRO A 198 6.75 -10.76 11.30
CA PRO A 198 5.84 -11.36 10.34
C PRO A 198 5.15 -10.32 9.44
N CYS A 199 5.06 -9.05 9.88
CA CYS A 199 4.52 -7.98 9.05
C CYS A 199 5.37 -7.70 7.82
N VAL A 200 6.69 -7.83 7.89
CA VAL A 200 7.58 -7.63 6.72
C VAL A 200 7.40 -8.80 5.76
N VAL A 201 6.97 -8.50 4.53
CA VAL A 201 6.66 -9.53 3.53
C VAL A 201 7.38 -9.34 2.20
N ILE A 202 7.86 -8.13 1.91
CA ILE A 202 8.64 -7.81 0.71
C ILE A 202 9.84 -6.97 1.14
N TRP A 203 11.02 -7.33 0.65
CA TRP A 203 12.21 -6.48 0.71
C TRP A 203 12.30 -5.66 -0.58
N ASP A 204 12.27 -4.34 -0.46
CA ASP A 204 12.39 -3.40 -1.59
C ASP A 204 13.80 -2.79 -1.56
N ALA A 205 14.59 -3.06 -2.58
CA ALA A 205 16.01 -2.73 -2.60
C ALA A 205 16.28 -1.25 -2.93
N GLN A 206 15.37 -0.59 -3.64
CA GLN A 206 15.54 0.80 -4.08
C GLN A 206 14.23 1.38 -4.62
N ASN A 207 14.03 2.67 -4.40
CA ASN A 207 12.92 3.40 -5.01
C ASN A 207 13.29 3.93 -6.40
N GLU A 208 12.44 3.73 -7.42
CA GLU A 208 12.49 4.44 -8.72
C GLU A 208 13.88 4.52 -9.39
N SER A 209 14.72 3.52 -9.15
CA SER A 209 16.12 3.53 -9.52
C SER A 209 16.44 2.34 -10.42
N VAL A 210 17.44 2.50 -11.28
CA VAL A 210 17.78 1.51 -12.33
C VAL A 210 19.19 0.95 -12.18
N THR A 211 19.83 1.13 -11.02
CA THR A 211 21.19 0.62 -10.80
C THR A 211 21.19 -0.90 -10.69
N ASP A 212 22.21 -1.54 -11.26
CA ASP A 212 22.46 -2.99 -11.15
C ASP A 212 23.13 -3.37 -9.82
N GLN A 213 23.63 -2.39 -9.07
CA GLN A 213 24.42 -2.61 -7.85
C GLN A 213 23.57 -3.14 -6.70
N THR A 214 22.33 -2.68 -6.59
CA THR A 214 21.33 -3.20 -5.64
C THR A 214 20.96 -4.64 -5.98
N GLY A 215 20.86 -4.98 -7.27
CA GLY A 215 20.65 -6.36 -7.74
C GLY A 215 21.78 -7.31 -7.35
N LYS A 216 23.03 -6.86 -7.47
CA LYS A 216 24.20 -7.63 -7.00
C LYS A 216 24.21 -7.78 -5.48
N ALA A 217 23.91 -6.70 -4.75
CA ALA A 217 23.88 -6.71 -3.30
C ALA A 217 22.77 -7.62 -2.76
N LEU A 218 21.55 -7.50 -3.28
CA LEU A 218 20.42 -8.33 -2.84
C LEU A 218 20.64 -9.82 -3.13
N GLN A 219 21.28 -10.19 -4.25
CA GLN A 219 21.68 -11.58 -4.51
C GLN A 219 22.68 -12.11 -3.48
N ALA A 220 23.64 -11.27 -3.06
CA ALA A 220 24.62 -11.66 -2.07
C ALA A 220 24.01 -11.91 -0.68
N VAL A 221 22.91 -11.24 -0.32
CA VAL A 221 22.31 -11.33 1.02
C VAL A 221 21.00 -12.12 1.10
N ARG A 222 20.33 -12.41 -0.03
CA ARG A 222 19.01 -13.08 -0.04
C ARG A 222 18.98 -14.36 0.81
N HIS A 223 20.06 -15.15 0.77
CA HIS A 223 20.16 -16.41 1.50
C HIS A 223 20.07 -16.27 3.03
N LEU A 224 20.24 -15.05 3.57
CA LEU A 224 20.08 -14.76 4.99
C LEU A 224 18.62 -14.81 5.45
N ASP A 225 17.66 -14.52 4.57
CA ASP A 225 16.24 -14.61 4.92
C ASP A 225 15.71 -16.04 4.74
N LEU A 226 15.64 -16.78 5.85
CA LEU A 226 15.11 -18.15 5.87
C LEU A 226 13.62 -18.25 5.54
N SER A 227 12.86 -17.14 5.58
CA SER A 227 11.48 -17.12 5.07
C SER A 227 11.41 -17.05 3.55
N ASN A 228 12.55 -16.83 2.87
CA ASN A 228 12.64 -16.62 1.43
C ASN A 228 11.63 -15.58 0.92
N ARG A 229 11.56 -14.41 1.59
CA ARG A 229 10.63 -13.35 1.17
C ARG A 229 10.97 -12.86 -0.24
N PRO A 230 9.96 -12.53 -1.06
CA PRO A 230 10.18 -11.91 -2.36
C PRO A 230 10.86 -10.55 -2.22
N TRP A 231 11.62 -10.19 -3.25
CA TRP A 231 12.20 -8.87 -3.39
C TRP A 231 11.47 -8.03 -4.45
N GLU A 232 11.59 -6.72 -4.30
CA GLU A 232 11.30 -5.68 -5.29
C GLU A 232 12.62 -4.88 -5.46
N ASN A 233 12.91 -4.35 -6.65
CA ASN A 233 14.20 -3.71 -6.94
C ASN A 233 14.07 -2.41 -7.74
N GLY A 234 13.05 -1.62 -7.41
CA GLY A 234 12.69 -0.41 -8.11
C GLY A 234 12.45 -0.65 -9.60
N TRP A 235 13.02 0.23 -10.43
CA TRP A 235 12.90 0.16 -11.88
C TRP A 235 13.98 -0.69 -12.56
N ALA A 236 14.85 -1.35 -11.78
CA ALA A 236 15.87 -2.24 -12.28
C ALA A 236 15.32 -3.64 -12.58
N GLU A 237 16.19 -4.51 -13.06
CA GLU A 237 15.87 -5.90 -13.35
C GLU A 237 15.59 -6.70 -12.06
N PRO A 238 14.51 -7.52 -12.02
CA PRO A 238 14.25 -8.43 -10.92
C PRO A 238 15.33 -9.53 -10.86
N GLN A 239 15.52 -10.13 -9.69
CA GLN A 239 16.66 -11.01 -9.43
C GLN A 239 16.26 -12.47 -9.22
N SER A 240 14.98 -12.72 -8.99
CA SER A 240 14.39 -14.05 -8.95
C SER A 240 13.09 -14.04 -9.73
N THR A 241 12.67 -15.22 -10.18
CA THR A 241 11.31 -15.35 -10.70
C THR A 241 10.29 -15.24 -9.56
N ASP A 242 10.64 -15.56 -8.31
CA ASP A 242 9.71 -15.47 -7.17
C ASP A 242 9.49 -14.04 -6.65
N ASP A 243 10.15 -13.05 -7.27
CA ASP A 243 10.06 -11.63 -6.95
C ASP A 243 8.80 -10.97 -7.55
N CYS A 244 8.61 -9.70 -7.22
CA CYS A 244 7.64 -8.81 -7.86
C CYS A 244 8.33 -7.62 -8.53
N VAL A 245 7.56 -6.86 -9.32
CA VAL A 245 8.03 -5.63 -9.96
C VAL A 245 7.08 -4.47 -9.65
N GLU A 246 7.65 -3.29 -9.40
CA GLU A 246 6.85 -2.09 -9.17
C GLU A 246 6.43 -1.36 -10.46
N SER A 247 5.32 -0.64 -10.38
CA SER A 247 4.89 0.33 -11.39
C SER A 247 4.33 1.58 -10.74
N HIS A 248 4.77 2.75 -11.22
CA HIS A 248 4.33 4.07 -10.75
C HIS A 248 3.53 4.80 -11.83
N PRO A 249 2.23 4.48 -12.05
CA PRO A 249 1.39 5.14 -13.05
C PRO A 249 0.97 6.56 -12.61
N TYR A 250 1.93 7.48 -12.62
CA TYR A 250 1.73 8.91 -12.36
C TYR A 250 1.15 9.64 -13.57
N LEU A 251 -0.11 9.34 -13.89
CA LEU A 251 -0.78 9.81 -15.11
C LEU A 251 -0.82 11.35 -15.22
N PHE A 252 -1.07 12.07 -14.12
CA PHE A 252 -1.11 13.54 -14.10
C PHE A 252 0.27 14.22 -14.15
N SER A 253 1.37 13.45 -14.07
CA SER A 253 2.73 14.02 -14.15
C SER A 253 3.05 14.62 -15.52
N THR A 254 2.37 14.17 -16.58
CA THR A 254 2.54 14.67 -17.95
C THR A 254 2.28 16.17 -18.03
N ILE A 255 1.26 16.65 -17.32
CA ILE A 255 0.90 18.07 -17.23
C ILE A 255 2.03 18.86 -16.56
N GLN A 256 2.53 18.37 -15.42
CA GLN A 256 3.59 19.07 -14.66
C GLN A 256 4.87 19.26 -15.49
N TRP A 257 5.22 18.24 -16.27
CA TRP A 257 6.43 18.22 -17.09
C TRP A 257 6.22 18.76 -18.51
N GLY A 258 5.03 19.25 -18.86
CA GLY A 258 4.73 19.77 -20.20
C GLY A 258 4.85 18.72 -21.31
N ARG A 259 4.60 17.44 -20.99
CA ARG A 259 4.70 16.30 -21.92
C ARG A 259 3.36 15.91 -22.55
N GLY A 260 2.28 16.58 -22.16
CA GLY A 260 0.93 16.34 -22.67
C GLY A 260 -0.12 16.78 -21.65
N GLU A 261 -1.38 16.72 -22.07
CA GLU A 261 -2.55 16.87 -21.19
C GLU A 261 -3.04 15.48 -20.76
N PHE A 262 -3.58 15.39 -19.55
CA PHE A 262 -4.24 14.17 -19.08
C PHE A 262 -5.54 14.54 -18.37
N HIS A 263 -6.64 14.02 -18.89
CA HIS A 263 -7.96 14.13 -18.29
C HIS A 263 -8.36 12.78 -17.70
N LEU A 264 -9.24 12.77 -16.69
CA LEU A 264 -9.74 11.52 -16.14
C LEU A 264 -10.44 10.66 -17.22
N SER A 265 -10.97 11.30 -18.25
CA SER A 265 -11.58 10.66 -19.42
C SER A 265 -10.61 9.81 -20.26
N ASP A 266 -9.31 10.07 -20.18
CA ASP A 266 -8.28 9.26 -20.85
C ASP A 266 -8.14 7.86 -20.23
N LEU A 267 -8.73 7.61 -19.06
CA LEU A 267 -8.83 6.26 -18.50
C LEU A 267 -9.64 5.31 -19.40
N ALA A 268 -10.55 5.81 -20.24
CA ALA A 268 -11.24 5.00 -21.25
C ALA A 268 -10.29 4.31 -22.23
N LYS A 269 -9.10 4.89 -22.45
CA LYS A 269 -8.07 4.39 -23.37
C LYS A 269 -6.86 3.82 -22.64
N THR A 270 -6.84 3.92 -21.30
CA THR A 270 -5.73 3.47 -20.49
C THR A 270 -5.84 1.96 -20.25
N SER A 271 -4.72 1.25 -20.35
CA SER A 271 -4.68 -0.17 -20.00
C SER A 271 -4.88 -0.37 -18.49
N GLY A 272 -5.73 -1.33 -18.10
CA GLY A 272 -5.87 -1.74 -16.70
C GLY A 272 -4.64 -2.44 -16.13
N LYS A 273 -3.73 -2.93 -16.99
CA LYS A 273 -2.39 -3.39 -16.61
C LYS A 273 -1.44 -2.19 -16.70
N PRO A 274 -0.81 -1.78 -15.60
CA PRO A 274 0.06 -0.61 -15.60
C PRO A 274 1.34 -0.91 -16.38
N ARG A 275 1.96 0.15 -16.91
CA ARG A 275 3.20 0.05 -17.69
C ARG A 275 4.38 -0.29 -16.78
N LEU A 276 5.25 -1.18 -17.23
CA LEU A 276 6.51 -1.49 -16.57
C LEU A 276 7.67 -0.86 -17.35
N ARG A 277 8.87 -0.91 -16.76
CA ARG A 277 10.11 -0.62 -17.49
C ARG A 277 10.50 -1.81 -18.35
N ASP A 278 11.17 -1.56 -19.46
CA ASP A 278 11.63 -2.59 -20.39
C ASP A 278 12.45 -3.70 -19.69
N ALA A 279 13.25 -3.34 -18.67
CA ALA A 279 14.02 -4.28 -17.85
C ALA A 279 13.15 -5.25 -17.03
N GLN A 280 11.91 -4.86 -16.70
CA GLN A 280 10.97 -5.66 -15.92
C GLN A 280 10.00 -6.45 -16.83
N GLU A 281 9.63 -5.91 -17.99
CA GLU A 281 8.61 -6.49 -18.88
C GLU A 281 8.93 -7.92 -19.33
N ASN A 282 10.21 -8.26 -19.44
CA ASN A 282 10.67 -9.57 -19.93
C ASN A 282 10.40 -10.74 -18.97
N TYR A 283 10.08 -10.49 -17.70
CA TYR A 283 10.05 -11.52 -16.66
C TYR A 283 8.65 -12.05 -16.33
N ALA A 284 7.59 -11.46 -16.89
CA ALA A 284 6.19 -11.83 -16.61
C ALA A 284 5.87 -11.98 -15.10
N LEU A 285 6.42 -11.08 -14.27
CA LEU A 285 6.28 -11.15 -12.82
C LEU A 285 5.01 -10.45 -12.32
N PRO A 286 4.54 -10.81 -11.11
CA PRO A 286 3.44 -10.12 -10.47
C PRO A 286 3.75 -8.64 -10.23
N ILE A 287 2.81 -7.79 -10.61
CA ILE A 287 2.97 -6.33 -10.59
C ILE A 287 2.38 -5.77 -9.30
N ILE A 288 3.11 -4.87 -8.65
CA ILE A 288 2.59 -4.04 -7.56
C ILE A 288 2.55 -2.60 -8.05
N ILE A 289 1.39 -1.96 -7.93
CA ILE A 289 1.31 -0.51 -7.98
C ILE A 289 1.53 -0.04 -6.55
N ASN A 290 2.76 0.32 -6.22
CA ASN A 290 3.12 0.85 -4.91
C ASN A 290 3.12 2.38 -4.89
N GLU A 291 3.06 3.08 -6.03
CA GLU A 291 2.82 4.52 -6.08
C GLU A 291 1.91 4.93 -7.26
N TYR A 292 0.99 5.86 -7.04
CA TYR A 292 0.18 6.48 -8.10
C TYR A 292 -0.41 7.81 -7.61
N ALA A 293 -1.18 8.49 -8.48
CA ALA A 293 -1.80 9.82 -8.32
C ALA A 293 -1.04 10.96 -9.01
N TRP A 294 -0.28 11.78 -8.28
CA TRP A 294 0.27 13.11 -8.68
C TRP A 294 -0.65 14.32 -8.43
N LEU A 295 -1.55 14.23 -7.45
CA LEU A 295 -2.53 15.28 -7.11
C LEU A 295 -2.35 15.83 -5.68
N TRP A 296 -1.16 15.70 -5.10
CA TRP A 296 -0.90 16.07 -3.70
C TRP A 296 -1.23 17.53 -3.36
N LEU A 297 -1.87 17.71 -2.22
CA LEU A 297 -2.10 19.00 -1.57
C LEU A 297 -1.44 18.99 -0.20
N ASN A 298 -0.89 20.13 0.21
CA ASN A 298 -0.48 20.33 1.59
C ASN A 298 -1.68 20.22 2.55
N ARG A 299 -1.43 20.02 3.84
CA ARG A 299 -2.48 19.87 4.86
C ARG A 299 -3.46 21.05 4.91
N ASP A 300 -3.01 22.25 4.56
CA ASP A 300 -3.83 23.47 4.45
C ASP A 300 -4.63 23.58 3.13
N GLY A 301 -4.43 22.66 2.18
CA GLY A 301 -5.09 22.62 0.88
C GLY A 301 -4.43 23.48 -0.21
N THR A 302 -3.24 24.02 0.04
CA THR A 302 -2.37 24.61 -0.99
C THR A 302 -1.71 23.51 -1.83
N THR A 303 -1.27 23.86 -3.04
CA THR A 303 -0.57 22.93 -3.93
C THR A 303 0.85 22.68 -3.46
N THR A 304 1.37 21.49 -3.74
CA THR A 304 2.80 21.18 -3.61
C THR A 304 3.59 21.72 -4.81
N CYS A 305 4.93 21.69 -4.76
CA CYS A 305 5.76 22.17 -5.87
C CYS A 305 5.67 21.31 -7.16
N LEU A 306 4.92 20.20 -7.13
CA LEU A 306 4.71 19.31 -8.28
C LEU A 306 3.29 19.37 -8.86
N THR A 307 2.40 20.17 -8.28
CA THR A 307 0.94 20.07 -8.55
C THR A 307 0.29 21.41 -8.86
N ASP A 308 1.01 22.53 -8.73
CA ASP A 308 0.53 23.86 -9.06
C ASP A 308 0.00 23.95 -10.51
N LYS A 309 0.80 23.48 -11.48
CA LYS A 309 0.39 23.46 -12.89
C LYS A 309 -0.76 22.50 -13.16
N VAL A 310 -0.80 21.38 -12.43
CA VAL A 310 -1.86 20.37 -12.56
C VAL A 310 -3.20 20.97 -12.15
N TYR A 311 -3.27 21.63 -11.00
CA TYR A 311 -4.50 22.29 -10.56
C TYR A 311 -4.86 23.51 -11.41
N GLY A 312 -3.86 24.28 -11.85
CA GLY A 312 -4.07 25.38 -12.80
C GLY A 312 -4.71 24.91 -14.10
N HIS A 313 -4.32 23.73 -14.61
CA HIS A 313 -4.91 23.13 -15.80
C HIS A 313 -6.30 22.55 -15.54
N LEU A 314 -6.51 21.80 -14.44
CA LEU A 314 -7.76 21.09 -14.18
C LEU A 314 -8.89 21.97 -13.64
N LEU A 315 -8.58 23.01 -12.85
CA LEU A 315 -9.56 23.85 -12.16
C LEU A 315 -9.41 25.35 -12.46
N GLY A 316 -8.37 25.74 -13.20
CA GLY A 316 -8.02 27.13 -13.39
C GLY A 316 -7.18 27.73 -12.25
N PRO A 317 -6.57 28.90 -12.48
CA PRO A 317 -5.66 29.55 -11.53
C PRO A 317 -6.33 29.99 -10.23
N ASP A 318 -7.64 30.28 -10.26
CA ASP A 318 -8.40 30.79 -9.12
C ASP A 318 -9.10 29.69 -8.31
N SER A 319 -8.66 28.44 -8.45
CA SER A 319 -9.26 27.30 -7.74
C SER A 319 -9.22 27.49 -6.22
N THR A 320 -10.34 27.19 -5.57
CA THR A 320 -10.45 27.23 -4.10
C THR A 320 -9.90 25.95 -3.48
N VAL A 321 -9.52 26.02 -2.19
CA VAL A 321 -9.11 24.83 -1.41
C VAL A 321 -10.18 23.74 -1.44
N ALA A 322 -11.46 24.10 -1.34
CA ALA A 322 -12.56 23.15 -1.38
C ALA A 322 -12.65 22.42 -2.72
N GLN A 323 -12.53 23.14 -3.84
CA GLN A 323 -12.52 22.54 -5.18
C GLN A 323 -11.31 21.60 -5.35
N ARG A 324 -10.12 22.02 -4.92
CA ARG A 324 -8.91 21.18 -5.01
C ARG A 324 -9.02 19.89 -4.20
N ARG A 325 -9.50 19.96 -2.96
CA ARG A 325 -9.70 18.80 -2.08
C ARG A 325 -10.73 17.83 -2.65
N LEU A 326 -11.86 18.34 -3.12
CA LEU A 326 -12.91 17.53 -3.73
C LEU A 326 -12.40 16.83 -5.00
N LEU A 327 -11.71 17.56 -5.88
CA LEU A 327 -11.12 16.97 -7.09
C LEU A 327 -10.10 15.89 -6.72
N TYR A 328 -9.18 16.17 -5.79
CA TYR A 328 -8.17 15.19 -5.39
C TYR A 328 -8.81 13.90 -4.90
N ALA A 329 -9.73 14.00 -3.94
CA ALA A 329 -10.38 12.84 -3.35
C ALA A 329 -11.10 11.98 -4.40
N ARG A 330 -11.84 12.61 -5.32
CA ARG A 330 -12.62 11.91 -6.33
C ARG A 330 -11.76 11.31 -7.44
N TYR A 331 -10.74 12.02 -7.90
CA TYR A 331 -9.84 11.52 -8.93
C TYR A 331 -8.97 10.39 -8.37
N LEU A 332 -8.49 10.53 -7.13
CA LEU A 332 -7.74 9.47 -6.47
C LEU A 332 -8.60 8.22 -6.22
N ALA A 333 -9.85 8.39 -5.80
CA ALA A 333 -10.81 7.29 -5.67
C ALA A 333 -11.02 6.60 -7.03
N ALA A 334 -11.29 7.36 -8.10
CA ALA A 334 -11.49 6.81 -9.43
C ALA A 334 -10.26 6.05 -9.98
N LEU A 335 -9.04 6.56 -9.76
CA LEU A 335 -7.80 5.85 -10.07
C LEU A 335 -7.66 4.55 -9.26
N THR A 336 -8.00 4.60 -7.97
CA THR A 336 -7.95 3.42 -7.09
C THR A 336 -8.92 2.33 -7.56
N GLU A 337 -10.16 2.72 -7.87
CA GLU A 337 -11.18 1.85 -8.46
C GLU A 337 -10.71 1.26 -9.79
N PHE A 338 -10.10 2.08 -10.65
CA PHE A 338 -9.57 1.66 -11.94
C PHE A 338 -8.54 0.54 -11.77
N TRP A 339 -7.49 0.76 -10.97
CA TRP A 339 -6.44 -0.24 -10.79
C TRP A 339 -6.93 -1.52 -10.11
N ARG A 340 -7.79 -1.40 -9.08
CA ARG A 340 -8.34 -2.56 -8.39
C ARG A 340 -9.35 -3.33 -9.25
N GLY A 341 -10.20 -2.62 -9.98
CA GLY A 341 -11.30 -3.15 -10.78
C GLY A 341 -10.84 -4.01 -11.95
N HIS A 342 -9.66 -3.73 -12.51
CA HIS A 342 -9.11 -4.49 -13.64
C HIS A 342 -8.45 -5.82 -13.25
N ARG A 343 -8.13 -6.03 -11.96
CA ARG A 343 -7.50 -7.25 -11.46
C ARG A 343 -6.21 -7.60 -12.24
N GLN A 344 -5.34 -6.63 -12.48
CA GLN A 344 -4.07 -6.83 -13.20
C GLN A 344 -2.83 -6.77 -12.30
N CYS A 345 -3.00 -6.41 -11.03
CA CYS A 345 -1.92 -6.22 -10.07
C CYS A 345 -2.12 -7.11 -8.83
N ALA A 346 -1.01 -7.53 -8.22
CA ALA A 346 -0.99 -8.21 -6.92
C ALA A 346 -1.28 -7.24 -5.76
N GLY A 347 -0.89 -5.97 -5.92
CA GLY A 347 -1.13 -4.91 -4.94
C GLY A 347 -1.40 -3.55 -5.56
N VAL A 348 -2.21 -2.75 -4.85
CA VAL A 348 -2.47 -1.33 -5.15
C VAL A 348 -2.32 -0.52 -3.86
N LEU A 349 -1.25 0.26 -3.76
CA LEU A 349 -0.91 1.08 -2.60
C LEU A 349 -0.84 2.56 -3.01
N HIS A 350 -1.61 3.40 -2.35
CA HIS A 350 -1.70 4.83 -2.59
C HIS A 350 -0.46 5.59 -2.09
N PHE A 351 0.01 6.60 -2.84
CA PHE A 351 1.09 7.49 -2.43
C PHE A 351 0.56 8.91 -2.05
N CYS A 352 0.74 9.42 -0.83
CA CYS A 352 1.25 8.73 0.37
C CYS A 352 0.33 8.96 1.58
N GLY A 353 0.31 7.98 2.48
CA GLY A 353 -0.52 7.99 3.68
C GLY A 353 0.11 8.76 4.85
N LEU A 354 1.43 8.90 4.84
CA LEU A 354 2.18 9.76 5.77
C LEU A 354 3.46 10.27 5.12
N GLY A 355 3.74 11.56 5.25
CA GLY A 355 4.94 12.23 4.74
C GLY A 355 5.09 13.61 5.37
N TYR A 356 5.89 14.49 4.79
CA TYR A 356 5.86 15.90 5.19
C TYR A 356 4.65 16.63 4.59
N SER A 357 4.39 17.84 5.08
CA SER A 357 3.65 18.87 4.36
C SER A 357 4.44 20.18 4.40
N ARG A 358 4.83 20.73 3.23
CA ARG A 358 5.72 21.89 3.13
C ARG A 358 5.26 22.81 2.00
N ALA A 359 5.56 24.10 2.15
CA ALA A 359 5.14 25.14 1.21
C ALA A 359 5.51 24.78 -0.24
N GLY A 360 4.53 24.85 -1.15
CA GLY A 360 4.73 24.48 -2.56
C GLY A 360 5.21 25.62 -3.46
N ASP A 361 5.18 26.86 -2.95
CA ASP A 361 5.66 28.08 -3.61
C ASP A 361 7.19 28.24 -3.56
N LYS A 362 7.88 27.33 -2.85
CA LYS A 362 9.33 27.29 -2.77
C LYS A 362 9.90 26.15 -3.64
N PRO A 363 11.08 26.34 -4.24
CA PRO A 363 11.76 25.25 -4.91
C PRO A 363 12.23 24.19 -3.90
N ARG A 364 12.45 22.97 -4.37
CA ARG A 364 13.14 21.93 -3.59
C ARG A 364 14.60 22.35 -3.33
N PRO A 365 15.18 22.00 -2.17
CA PRO A 365 14.64 21.08 -1.15
C PRO A 365 13.73 21.73 -0.09
N GLU A 366 13.61 23.06 -0.10
CA GLU A 366 12.83 23.81 0.91
C GLU A 366 11.32 23.57 0.77
N GLY A 367 10.84 23.51 -0.47
CA GLY A 367 9.45 23.19 -0.78
C GLY A 367 9.16 21.68 -0.80
N GLY A 368 7.92 21.33 -0.48
CA GLY A 368 7.44 19.94 -0.48
C GLY A 368 6.97 19.49 -1.85
N ALA A 369 7.42 18.31 -2.29
CA ALA A 369 6.97 17.69 -3.54
C ALA A 369 5.64 16.92 -3.39
N THR A 370 5.43 16.33 -2.22
CA THR A 370 4.31 15.43 -1.93
C THR A 370 3.78 15.73 -0.53
N SER A 371 2.57 15.30 -0.21
CA SER A 371 2.01 15.48 1.12
C SER A 371 1.07 14.33 1.48
N ASP A 372 0.84 14.17 2.78
CA ASP A 372 -0.22 13.32 3.31
C ASP A 372 -1.58 14.03 3.32
N HIS A 373 -2.60 13.31 3.79
CA HIS A 373 -4.00 13.75 3.79
C HIS A 373 -4.52 14.16 5.17
N PHE A 374 -3.64 14.41 6.15
CA PHE A 374 -4.08 14.80 7.49
C PHE A 374 -4.42 16.29 7.55
N ILE A 375 -5.52 16.64 8.23
CA ILE A 375 -5.82 18.03 8.61
C ILE A 375 -5.56 18.28 10.11
N ASP A 376 -5.38 17.21 10.88
CA ASP A 376 -4.91 17.25 12.28
C ASP A 376 -4.05 16.01 12.51
N LEU A 377 -2.73 16.19 12.53
CA LEU A 377 -1.76 15.11 12.65
C LEU A 377 -1.70 14.52 14.08
N GLU A 378 -2.06 15.29 15.11
CA GLU A 378 -2.07 14.81 16.50
C GLU A 378 -3.23 13.86 16.73
N LYS A 379 -4.42 14.23 16.24
CA LYS A 379 -5.64 13.41 16.31
C LYS A 379 -5.75 12.39 15.18
N LEU A 380 -4.89 12.49 14.16
CA LEU A 380 -4.92 11.66 12.96
C LEU A 380 -6.25 11.79 12.20
N THR A 381 -6.73 13.03 12.08
CA THR A 381 -7.94 13.36 11.33
C THR A 381 -7.56 13.53 9.86
N PHE A 382 -8.10 12.68 8.98
CA PHE A 382 -7.96 12.84 7.55
C PHE A 382 -8.84 13.99 7.04
N GLU A 383 -8.46 14.54 5.90
CA GLU A 383 -9.33 15.41 5.11
C GLU A 383 -10.65 14.67 4.78
N PRO A 384 -11.83 15.27 5.04
CA PRO A 384 -13.10 14.56 4.96
C PRO A 384 -13.46 13.98 3.59
N TYR A 385 -13.18 14.69 2.49
CA TYR A 385 -13.45 14.14 1.15
C TYR A 385 -12.53 12.96 0.86
N PHE A 386 -11.24 13.06 1.19
CA PHE A 386 -10.31 11.94 1.08
C PHE A 386 -10.81 10.72 1.88
N GLU A 387 -11.12 10.90 3.17
CA GLU A 387 -11.58 9.81 4.03
C GLU A 387 -12.88 9.18 3.51
N GLN A 388 -13.78 9.96 2.92
CA GLN A 388 -15.01 9.44 2.35
C GLN A 388 -14.75 8.65 1.06
N TYR A 389 -14.23 9.31 0.01
CA TYR A 389 -14.17 8.73 -1.32
C TYR A 389 -13.10 7.65 -1.45
N VAL A 390 -11.94 7.83 -0.83
CA VAL A 390 -10.83 6.89 -0.98
C VAL A 390 -11.05 5.65 -0.12
N ARG A 391 -11.68 5.77 1.06
CA ARG A 391 -12.05 4.60 1.88
C ARG A 391 -12.99 3.67 1.12
N ASP A 392 -13.99 4.24 0.47
CA ASP A 392 -14.97 3.48 -0.32
C ASP A 392 -14.28 2.79 -1.50
N ALA A 393 -13.38 3.49 -2.20
CA ALA A 393 -12.58 2.94 -3.28
C ALA A 393 -11.62 1.81 -2.85
N PHE A 394 -11.27 1.71 -1.56
CA PHE A 394 -10.47 0.62 -0.98
C PHE A 394 -11.29 -0.48 -0.30
N SER A 395 -12.62 -0.39 -0.29
CA SER A 395 -13.50 -1.40 0.29
C SER A 395 -13.19 -2.83 -0.22
N PRO A 396 -13.16 -3.87 0.63
CA PRO A 396 -12.90 -5.25 0.22
C PRO A 396 -13.91 -5.78 -0.81
N VAL A 397 -15.18 -5.37 -0.69
CA VAL A 397 -16.16 -5.49 -1.77
C VAL A 397 -16.24 -4.12 -2.42
N GLY A 398 -15.66 -3.98 -3.61
CA GLY A 398 -15.43 -2.70 -4.27
C GLY A 398 -16.36 -2.46 -5.45
N LEU A 399 -16.54 -1.18 -5.80
CA LEU A 399 -17.30 -0.70 -6.95
C LEU A 399 -16.40 0.09 -7.89
N MET A 400 -16.68 -0.01 -9.19
CA MET A 400 -16.10 0.88 -10.18
C MET A 400 -17.14 1.17 -11.26
N ILE A 401 -17.54 2.43 -11.39
CA ILE A 401 -18.21 2.91 -12.59
C ILE A 401 -17.19 2.94 -13.73
N ASP A 402 -17.46 2.16 -14.77
CA ASP A 402 -16.68 2.06 -16.00
C ASP A 402 -17.26 3.00 -17.06
N PHE A 403 -17.37 4.28 -16.68
CA PHE A 403 -17.77 5.39 -17.54
C PHE A 403 -16.82 6.55 -17.25
N TRP A 404 -16.11 6.97 -18.29
CA TRP A 404 -15.08 7.99 -18.21
C TRP A 404 -15.40 9.20 -19.10
N GLY A 405 -16.57 9.21 -19.76
CA GLY A 405 -16.98 10.32 -20.61
C GLY A 405 -17.27 11.58 -19.79
N GLU A 406 -17.05 12.75 -20.39
CA GLU A 406 -17.32 14.05 -19.74
C GLU A 406 -18.68 14.62 -20.15
N GLN A 407 -19.24 14.12 -21.25
CA GLN A 407 -20.48 14.62 -21.83
C GLN A 407 -21.37 13.50 -22.33
N LEU A 408 -22.69 13.68 -22.18
CA LEU A 408 -23.72 12.84 -22.76
C LEU A 408 -24.81 13.70 -23.39
N VAL A 409 -25.45 13.18 -24.43
CA VAL A 409 -26.51 13.89 -25.15
C VAL A 409 -27.85 13.58 -24.50
N GLY A 410 -28.61 14.62 -24.13
CA GLY A 410 -29.94 14.49 -23.52
C GLY A 410 -30.91 13.69 -24.39
N GLY A 411 -31.72 12.83 -23.76
CA GLY A 411 -32.74 12.01 -24.43
C GLY A 411 -32.22 10.73 -25.08
N THR A 412 -30.90 10.53 -25.15
CA THR A 412 -30.30 9.30 -25.67
C THR A 412 -30.30 8.17 -24.63
N GLU A 413 -30.29 6.92 -25.07
CA GLU A 413 -30.00 5.79 -24.19
C GLU A 413 -28.49 5.59 -24.08
N HIS A 414 -28.00 5.37 -22.87
CA HIS A 414 -26.61 5.03 -22.61
C HIS A 414 -26.50 3.78 -21.75
N GLU A 415 -25.54 2.92 -22.09
CA GLU A 415 -25.21 1.75 -21.28
C GLU A 415 -24.08 2.10 -20.31
N PHE A 416 -24.41 2.14 -19.01
CA PHE A 416 -23.42 2.31 -17.95
C PHE A 416 -22.98 0.95 -17.42
N ARG A 417 -21.68 0.69 -17.43
CA ARG A 417 -21.08 -0.50 -16.84
C ARG A 417 -20.59 -0.24 -15.43
N VAL A 418 -20.89 -1.16 -14.52
CA VAL A 418 -20.43 -1.11 -13.12
C VAL A 418 -19.74 -2.43 -12.79
N SER A 419 -18.45 -2.38 -12.48
CA SER A 419 -17.71 -3.55 -11.98
C SER A 419 -17.89 -3.67 -10.47
N VAL A 420 -18.14 -4.89 -10.00
CA VAL A 420 -18.12 -5.26 -8.58
C VAL A 420 -16.97 -6.23 -8.37
N ILE A 421 -16.08 -5.93 -7.42
CA ILE A 421 -14.96 -6.80 -7.06
C ILE A 421 -15.14 -7.33 -5.64
N ASN A 422 -14.67 -8.55 -5.37
CA ASN A 422 -14.71 -9.15 -4.04
C ASN A 422 -13.32 -9.65 -3.65
N ASP A 423 -12.71 -9.06 -2.63
CA ASP A 423 -11.41 -9.47 -2.09
C ASP A 423 -11.52 -10.47 -0.94
N LEU A 424 -12.75 -10.84 -0.55
CA LEU A 424 -12.99 -11.74 0.56
C LEU A 424 -12.88 -13.20 0.13
N HIS A 425 -12.55 -14.08 1.08
CA HIS A 425 -12.59 -15.53 0.92
C HIS A 425 -14.01 -16.12 1.01
N SER A 426 -15.03 -15.27 1.11
CA SER A 426 -16.44 -15.65 1.11
C SER A 426 -17.16 -14.99 -0.07
N ARG A 427 -18.24 -15.61 -0.52
CA ARG A 427 -19.11 -15.05 -1.57
C ARG A 427 -19.84 -13.81 -1.03
N TRP A 428 -19.88 -12.74 -1.81
CA TRP A 428 -20.74 -11.60 -1.56
C TRP A 428 -21.98 -11.67 -2.46
N ALA A 429 -23.13 -11.24 -1.94
CA ALA A 429 -24.34 -11.03 -2.74
C ALA A 429 -25.15 -9.86 -2.19
N GLY A 430 -25.62 -8.99 -3.07
CA GLY A 430 -26.30 -7.76 -2.68
C GLY A 430 -27.02 -7.09 -3.84
N ALA A 431 -27.62 -5.92 -3.57
CA ALA A 431 -28.12 -5.04 -4.61
C ALA A 431 -27.03 -4.01 -4.95
N VAL A 432 -26.89 -3.70 -6.24
CA VAL A 432 -26.12 -2.57 -6.74
C VAL A 432 -27.12 -1.58 -7.30
N ARG A 433 -27.07 -0.34 -6.81
CA ARG A 433 -27.90 0.77 -7.30
C ARG A 433 -27.04 1.67 -8.17
N LEU A 434 -27.59 2.15 -9.28
CA LEU A 434 -27.01 3.15 -10.14
C LEU A 434 -27.99 4.32 -10.24
N SER A 435 -27.55 5.51 -9.85
CA SER A 435 -28.38 6.70 -9.76
C SER A 435 -27.73 7.85 -10.51
N LEU A 436 -28.55 8.59 -11.25
CA LEU A 436 -28.22 9.88 -11.84
C LEU A 436 -28.69 10.98 -10.91
N LEU A 437 -27.79 11.87 -10.52
CA LEU A 437 -28.06 12.97 -9.61
C LEU A 437 -27.84 14.31 -10.31
N ARG A 438 -28.67 15.29 -9.97
CA ARG A 438 -28.50 16.70 -10.35
C ARG A 438 -28.67 17.58 -9.12
N GLY A 439 -27.67 18.40 -8.81
CA GLY A 439 -27.69 19.24 -7.60
C GLY A 439 -27.95 18.44 -6.33
N GLY A 440 -27.37 17.22 -6.24
CA GLY A 440 -27.53 16.29 -5.12
C GLY A 440 -28.87 15.54 -5.06
N ARG A 441 -29.78 15.73 -6.03
CA ARG A 441 -31.08 15.02 -6.07
C ARG A 441 -31.08 13.94 -7.14
N THR A 442 -31.53 12.73 -6.77
CA THR A 442 -31.73 11.63 -7.72
C THR A 442 -32.81 12.00 -8.74
N VAL A 443 -32.46 11.93 -10.03
CA VAL A 443 -33.39 12.17 -11.15
C VAL A 443 -33.75 10.90 -11.91
N ALA A 444 -32.90 9.87 -11.82
CA ALA A 444 -33.16 8.54 -12.37
C ALA A 444 -32.35 7.50 -11.58
N GLU A 445 -32.89 6.30 -11.43
CA GLU A 445 -32.26 5.23 -10.65
C GLU A 445 -32.63 3.85 -11.21
N GLN A 446 -31.69 2.92 -11.12
CA GLN A 446 -31.90 1.51 -11.36
C GLN A 446 -31.20 0.68 -10.29
N SER A 447 -31.72 -0.53 -10.02
CA SER A 447 -31.07 -1.49 -9.13
C SER A 447 -31.03 -2.87 -9.74
N LYS A 448 -29.91 -3.57 -9.58
CA LYS A 448 -29.72 -4.96 -10.00
C LYS A 448 -29.13 -5.78 -8.86
N ARG A 449 -29.57 -7.03 -8.72
CA ARG A 449 -28.92 -7.99 -7.83
C ARG A 449 -27.61 -8.45 -8.46
N CYS A 450 -26.59 -8.59 -7.63
CA CYS A 450 -25.27 -9.09 -8.03
C CYS A 450 -24.77 -10.07 -6.98
N ALA A 451 -24.03 -11.07 -7.42
CA ALA A 451 -23.30 -11.93 -6.53
C ALA A 451 -21.92 -12.22 -7.11
N VAL A 452 -20.90 -12.01 -6.30
CA VAL A 452 -19.50 -12.16 -6.68
C VAL A 452 -18.90 -13.26 -5.83
N ASN A 453 -18.38 -14.30 -6.48
CA ASN A 453 -17.66 -15.37 -5.78
C ASN A 453 -16.45 -14.82 -5.02
N SER A 454 -15.93 -15.60 -4.08
CA SER A 454 -14.71 -15.23 -3.34
C SER A 454 -13.59 -14.86 -4.32
N LEU A 455 -12.88 -13.76 -4.03
CA LEU A 455 -11.75 -13.28 -4.84
C LEU A 455 -12.12 -12.90 -6.31
N GLY A 456 -13.41 -12.84 -6.63
CA GLY A 456 -13.92 -12.66 -7.99
C GLY A 456 -14.17 -11.21 -8.41
N ARG A 457 -14.78 -11.11 -9.60
CA ARG A 457 -15.27 -9.87 -10.21
C ARG A 457 -16.50 -10.17 -11.06
N GLU A 458 -17.48 -9.27 -11.03
CA GLU A 458 -18.64 -9.25 -11.95
C GLU A 458 -18.79 -7.87 -12.58
N VAL A 459 -19.45 -7.81 -13.73
CA VAL A 459 -19.78 -6.54 -14.41
C VAL A 459 -21.28 -6.49 -14.67
N LEU A 460 -21.92 -5.45 -14.15
CA LEU A 460 -23.33 -5.14 -14.40
C LEU A 460 -23.44 -4.09 -15.49
N SER A 461 -24.42 -4.27 -16.37
CA SER A 461 -24.83 -3.29 -17.37
C SER A 461 -26.12 -2.62 -16.90
N PHE A 462 -26.22 -1.30 -17.03
CA PHE A 462 -27.41 -0.51 -16.73
C PHE A 462 -27.70 0.40 -17.93
N VAL A 463 -28.78 0.13 -18.65
CA VAL A 463 -29.21 0.99 -19.77
C VAL A 463 -30.13 2.05 -19.23
N GLN A 464 -29.74 3.33 -19.33
CA GLN A 464 -30.47 4.44 -18.76
C GLN A 464 -30.62 5.57 -19.77
N THR A 465 -31.82 6.14 -19.86
CA THR A 465 -32.08 7.34 -20.65
C THR A 465 -31.43 8.55 -19.99
N VAL A 466 -30.60 9.27 -20.73
CA VAL A 466 -29.96 10.50 -20.29
C VAL A 466 -31.04 11.58 -20.15
N PRO A 467 -31.14 12.29 -19.01
CA PRO A 467 -32.14 13.34 -18.82
C PRO A 467 -32.07 14.42 -19.90
N ASN A 468 -33.19 14.95 -20.38
CA ASN A 468 -33.19 15.99 -21.42
C ASN A 468 -32.62 17.35 -20.95
N LYS A 469 -32.67 17.62 -19.64
CA LYS A 469 -32.29 18.94 -19.11
C LYS A 469 -30.78 19.06 -19.08
N THR A 470 -30.21 20.01 -19.81
CA THR A 470 -28.75 20.24 -19.86
C THR A 470 -28.16 20.68 -18.52
N GLY A 471 -26.85 20.52 -18.37
CA GLY A 471 -26.04 20.93 -17.20
C GLY A 471 -25.29 19.79 -16.55
N GLU A 472 -24.75 20.04 -15.35
CA GLU A 472 -23.94 19.08 -14.59
C GLU A 472 -24.77 17.99 -13.91
N TYR A 473 -24.28 16.76 -13.99
CA TYR A 473 -24.83 15.57 -13.36
C TYR A 473 -23.74 14.74 -12.70
N GLN A 474 -24.17 13.90 -11.76
CA GLN A 474 -23.33 12.87 -11.16
C GLN A 474 -23.95 11.50 -11.41
N LEU A 475 -23.11 10.57 -11.82
CA LEU A 475 -23.43 9.15 -11.85
C LEU A 475 -22.88 8.52 -10.58
N VAL A 476 -23.74 7.88 -9.80
CA VAL A 476 -23.40 7.29 -8.50
C VAL A 476 -23.79 5.82 -8.50
N ALA A 477 -22.83 4.93 -8.24
CA ALA A 477 -23.08 3.51 -8.02
C ALA A 477 -22.90 3.21 -6.53
N GLU A 478 -23.84 2.47 -5.94
CA GLU A 478 -23.86 2.17 -4.51
C GLU A 478 -24.10 0.67 -4.26
N LEU A 479 -23.48 0.14 -3.21
CA LEU A 479 -23.78 -1.19 -2.68
C LEU A 479 -23.57 -1.23 -1.17
N ASP A 480 -24.23 -2.19 -0.52
CA ASP A 480 -24.00 -2.54 0.88
C ASP A 480 -22.93 -3.63 1.01
N THR A 481 -21.91 -3.36 1.82
CA THR A 481 -20.89 -4.36 2.19
C THR A 481 -21.45 -5.35 3.22
N THR A 482 -20.77 -6.48 3.41
CA THR A 482 -21.14 -7.50 4.43
C THR A 482 -21.21 -6.95 5.86
N GLY A 483 -20.59 -5.80 6.14
CA GLY A 483 -20.64 -5.11 7.43
C GLY A 483 -21.74 -4.05 7.56
N GLY A 484 -22.68 -3.96 6.59
CA GLY A 484 -23.76 -2.97 6.60
C GLY A 484 -23.31 -1.53 6.33
N LYS A 485 -22.08 -1.35 5.84
CA LYS A 485 -21.59 -0.05 5.35
C LYS A 485 -21.89 0.06 3.86
N GLU A 486 -22.57 1.13 3.49
CA GLU A 486 -22.75 1.54 2.09
C GLU A 486 -21.43 2.15 1.58
N ILE A 487 -21.05 1.80 0.36
CA ILE A 487 -19.91 2.40 -0.35
C ILE A 487 -20.37 2.97 -1.69
N ARG A 488 -19.63 3.95 -2.22
CA ARG A 488 -19.99 4.63 -3.46
C ARG A 488 -18.83 4.75 -4.44
N SER A 489 -19.14 4.59 -5.73
CA SER A 489 -18.31 5.05 -6.85
C SER A 489 -19.02 6.20 -7.56
N VAL A 490 -18.29 7.25 -7.94
CA VAL A 490 -18.89 8.49 -8.46
C VAL A 490 -18.17 9.00 -9.71
N ARG A 491 -18.91 9.44 -10.72
CA ARG A 491 -18.40 10.15 -11.91
C ARG A 491 -19.21 11.42 -12.14
N ASP A 492 -18.55 12.51 -12.52
CA ASP A 492 -19.24 13.71 -13.02
C ASP A 492 -19.32 13.67 -14.53
N PHE A 493 -20.39 14.25 -15.07
CA PHE A 493 -20.51 14.50 -16.51
C PHE A 493 -21.51 15.62 -16.76
N ASN A 494 -21.47 16.18 -17.96
CA ASN A 494 -22.41 17.17 -18.43
C ASN A 494 -23.43 16.55 -19.39
N VAL A 495 -24.69 16.95 -19.25
CA VAL A 495 -25.68 16.72 -20.29
C VAL A 495 -25.71 17.91 -21.23
N VAL A 496 -25.54 17.64 -22.52
CA VAL A 496 -25.63 18.61 -23.61
C VAL A 496 -26.86 18.34 -24.47
N SER A 497 -27.35 19.37 -25.18
CA SER A 497 -28.40 19.20 -26.18
C SER A 497 -27.85 18.49 -27.42
N THR A 498 -28.70 17.74 -28.12
CA THR A 498 -28.49 17.50 -29.56
C THR A 498 -28.47 18.87 -30.24
N GLU A 499 -27.32 19.27 -30.78
CA GLU A 499 -27.25 20.42 -31.70
C GLU A 499 -28.18 20.25 -32.89
#